data_AF-A0AA42ZKR0-F1
#
_entry.id   AF-A0AA42ZKR0-F1
#
_cell.length_a   1.000
_cell.length_b   1.000
_cell.length_c   1.000
_cell.angle_alpha   90.00
_cell.angle_beta   90.00
_cell.angle_gamma   90.00
#
_symmetry.space_group_name_H-M   'P 1'
#
loop_
_entity.id
_entity.type
_entity.pdbx_description
1 polymer ?
#
loop_
_entity_poly.entity_id
_entity_poly.type
_entity_poly.pdbx_seq_one_letter_code
_entity_poly.pdbx_strand_id
1 'polypeptide(L)' 'MAESDQPSEHDDSGPVPFMQRVLDNPFLLLFLGVTMPAVLYIIWGVMEIANIPIAK' A
#
# COMPACT_ATOMS: atom_id res chain seq x y z
N MET A 1 -21.03 41.43 29.10
CA MET A 1 -21.02 40.92 27.71
C MET A 1 -19.73 41.37 27.06
N ALA A 2 -18.77 40.47 26.94
CA ALA A 2 -17.60 40.65 26.08
C ALA A 2 -17.41 39.31 25.37
N GLU A 3 -17.92 39.26 24.15
CA GLU A 3 -17.68 38.21 23.15
C GLU A 3 -16.18 38.15 22.93
N SER A 4 -15.53 37.10 23.42
CA SER A 4 -14.11 36.84 23.16
C SER A 4 -14.06 35.85 22.01
N ASP A 5 -13.92 36.44 20.83
CA ASP A 5 -13.52 35.86 19.55
C ASP A 5 -12.69 34.56 19.72
N GLN A 6 -13.31 33.41 19.42
CA GLN A 6 -12.59 32.14 19.37
C GLN A 6 -11.75 32.13 18.09
N PRO A 7 -10.43 31.89 18.17
CA PRO A 7 -9.59 31.86 16.98
C PRO A 7 -9.99 30.67 16.11
N SER A 8 -10.61 31.00 14.97
CA SER A 8 -10.60 30.29 13.69
C SER A 8 -10.18 28.82 13.74
N GLU A 9 -11.17 27.96 13.54
CA GLU A 9 -10.98 26.58 13.08
C GLU A 9 -9.99 26.58 11.90
N HIS A 10 -8.79 26.07 12.14
CA HIS A 10 -7.88 25.68 11.06
C HIS A 10 -8.49 24.46 10.37
N ASP A 11 -9.38 24.73 9.42
CA ASP A 11 -9.81 23.77 8.42
C ASP A 11 -8.65 23.53 7.44
N ASP A 12 -7.63 22.79 7.90
CA ASP A 12 -6.51 22.26 7.10
C ASP A 12 -6.98 21.11 6.19
N SER A 13 -8.22 21.16 5.70
CA SER A 13 -8.85 20.15 4.83
C SER A 13 -8.42 20.34 3.37
N GLY A 14 -7.12 20.38 3.12
CA GLY A 14 -6.57 20.16 1.78
C GLY A 14 -6.95 18.76 1.27
N PRO A 15 -7.06 18.54 -0.05
CA PRO A 15 -7.37 17.21 -0.59
C PRO A 15 -6.41 16.15 -0.05
N VAL A 16 -6.95 15.08 0.53
CA VAL A 16 -6.15 13.98 1.10
C VAL A 16 -5.15 13.48 0.06
N PRO A 17 -3.83 13.46 0.36
CA PRO A 17 -2.82 13.03 -0.57
C PRO A 17 -3.07 11.62 -1.09
N PHE A 18 -2.84 11.38 -2.39
CA PHE A 18 -3.10 10.08 -3.03
C PHE A 18 -2.36 8.93 -2.34
N MET A 19 -1.09 9.15 -1.97
CA MET A 19 -0.30 8.13 -1.27
C MET A 19 -0.90 7.77 0.09
N GLN A 20 -1.50 8.73 0.78
CA GLN A 20 -2.13 8.54 2.08
C GLN A 20 -3.38 7.67 1.94
N ARG A 21 -4.24 7.95 0.95
CA ARG A 21 -5.40 7.07 0.63
C ARG A 21 -5.02 5.64 0.27
N VAL A 22 -3.87 5.43 -0.37
CA VAL A 22 -3.37 4.09 -0.68
C VAL A 22 -2.94 3.36 0.60
N LEU A 23 -2.25 4.06 1.51
CA LEU A 23 -1.78 3.52 2.79
C LEU A 23 -2.89 3.35 3.84
N ASP A 24 -3.95 4.15 3.76
CA ASP A 24 -5.10 4.11 4.67
C ASP A 24 -6.09 2.99 4.34
N ASN A 25 -5.98 2.34 3.17
CA ASN A 25 -6.87 1.25 2.76
C ASN A 25 -6.28 -0.11 3.16
N PRO A 26 -6.79 -0.76 4.23
CA PRO A 26 -6.23 -2.01 4.75
C PRO A 26 -6.31 -3.17 3.75
N PHE A 27 -7.31 -3.19 2.85
CA PHE A 27 -7.41 -4.23 1.83
C PHE A 27 -6.36 -4.07 0.72
N LEU A 28 -6.03 -2.83 0.35
CA LEU A 28 -4.94 -2.56 -0.59
C LEU A 28 -3.59 -2.96 0.01
N LEU A 29 -3.38 -2.66 1.29
CA LEU A 29 -2.18 -3.08 2.02
C LEU A 29 -2.08 -4.60 2.15
N LEU A 30 -3.19 -5.27 2.47
CA LEU A 30 -3.26 -6.72 2.52
C LEU A 30 -2.97 -7.32 1.14
N PHE A 31 -3.64 -6.82 0.10
CA PHE A 31 -3.44 -7.30 -1.27
C PHE A 31 -1.98 -7.15 -1.69
N LEU A 32 -1.38 -5.98 -1.48
CA LEU A 32 0.02 -5.74 -1.81
C LEU A 32 0.95 -6.62 -0.97
N GLY A 33 0.65 -6.79 0.32
CA GLY A 33 1.42 -7.60 1.26
C GLY A 33 1.41 -9.10 0.96
N VAL A 34 0.32 -9.63 0.40
CA VAL A 34 0.24 -11.05 -0.03
C VAL A 34 0.74 -11.22 -1.47
N THR A 35 0.44 -10.27 -2.35
CA THR A 35 0.80 -10.35 -3.77
C THR A 35 2.31 -10.20 -3.98
N MET A 36 2.98 -9.32 -3.23
CA MET A 36 4.44 -9.16 -3.28
C MET A 36 5.19 -10.49 -3.11
N PRO A 37 5.07 -11.20 -1.98
CA PRO A 37 5.75 -12.48 -1.79
C PRO A 37 5.23 -13.55 -2.75
N ALA A 38 3.93 -13.59 -3.05
CA ALA A 38 3.38 -14.57 -3.98
C ALA A 38 4.04 -14.47 -5.37
N VAL A 39 4.12 -13.27 -5.95
CA VAL A 39 4.75 -13.04 -7.26
C VAL A 39 6.24 -13.37 -7.20
N LEU A 40 6.95 -12.94 -6.15
CA LEU A 40 8.36 -13.26 -5.96
C LEU A 40 8.61 -14.77 -5.93
N TYR A 41 7.83 -15.51 -5.13
CA TYR A 41 7.96 -16.97 -5.03
C TYR A 41 7.55 -17.69 -6.31
N ILE A 42 6.54 -17.20 -7.04
CA ILE A 42 6.15 -17.76 -8.34
C ILE A 42 7.29 -17.60 -9.34
N ILE A 43 7.83 -16.38 -9.48
CA ILE A 43 8.94 -16.12 -10.42
C ILE A 43 10.15 -16.97 -10.03
N TRP A 44 10.49 -17.01 -8.75
CA TRP A 44 11.60 -17.82 -8.26
C TRP A 44 11.38 -19.31 -8.53
N GLY A 45 10.20 -19.85 -8.24
CA GLY A 45 9.87 -21.25 -8.50
C GLY A 45 9.85 -21.62 -9.99
N VAL A 46 9.39 -20.71 -10.85
CA VAL A 46 9.44 -20.90 -12.30
C VAL A 46 10.88 -20.93 -12.80
N MET A 47 11.71 -20.01 -12.31
CA MET A 47 13.15 -20.00 -12.62
C MET A 47 13.84 -21.28 -12.14
N GLU A 48 13.52 -21.77 -10.94
CA GLU A 48 14.05 -23.03 -10.42
C GLU A 48 13.70 -24.19 -11.35
N ILE A 49 12.42 -24.37 -11.69
CA ILE A 49 11.94 -25.45 -12.56
C ILE A 49 12.57 -25.36 -13.96
N ALA A 50 12.68 -24.17 -14.53
CA ALA A 50 13.26 -23.98 -15.86
C ALA A 50 14.75 -24.35 -15.94
N ASN A 51 15.46 -24.28 -14.81
CA ASN A 51 16.88 -24.65 -14.72
C ASN A 51 17.12 -26.12 -14.37
N ILE A 52 16.07 -26.90 -14.07
CA ILE A 52 16.22 -28.34 -13.82
C ILE A 52 16.63 -29.02 -15.13
N PRO A 53 17.82 -29.66 -15.18
CA PRO A 53 18.25 -30.36 -16.37
C PRO A 53 17.36 -31.58 -16.59
N ILE A 54 16.76 -31.67 -17.77
CA ILE A 54 15.97 -32.84 -18.17
C ILE A 54 16.98 -33.96 -18.45
N ALA A 55 16.97 -35.00 -17.60
CA ALA A 55 17.81 -36.17 -17.80
C ALA A 55 17.51 -36.80 -19.17
N LYS A 56 18.57 -37.10 -19.92
CA LYS A 56 18.50 -37.63 -21.29
C LYS A 56 18.22 -39.13 -21.31
#